data_AF-A0AA45MIE2-F1
#
_entry.id   AF-A0AA45MIE2-F1
#
_cell.length_a   1.000
_cell.length_b   1.000
_cell.length_c   1.000
_cell.angle_alpha   90.00
_cell.angle_beta   90.00
_cell.angle_gamma   90.00
#
_symmetry.space_group_name_H-M   'P 1'
#
loop_
_entity.id
_entity.type
_entity.pdbx_description
1 polymer ?
#
loop_
_entity_poly.entity_id
_entity_poly.type
_entity_poly.pdbx_seq_one_letter_code
_entity_poly.pdbx_strand_id
1 'polypeptide(L)'
;MITMSEEWVSLWYRCMTWNIDYGMYCRARAAVDETTCKQLEAKFPGIADIYTDFDELDKWPEDGLQSEQWRNWFEPRRELFMPQIGEVITPTEHVAKQGHVLLDLPLLANQADTEELVQQYLKSYYAKPGFIPAAAPKYNLHLTDGKLALNLKEVRQACVSAEHSYAYFSDDADEIGFKKAVTEFVRHHIDDMGWSLDEKARKLLDEKHRLSDENHSSFAARLTRSRRHFVALCRNAIRGRFPDVSEFDSLVLKKF
;
A
#
# COMPACT_ATOMS: atom_id res chain seq x y z
N MET A 1 8.31 14.56 7.12
CA MET A 1 7.17 13.90 7.79
C MET A 1 6.77 12.73 6.92
N ILE A 2 6.63 11.52 7.47
CA ILE A 2 6.19 10.35 6.69
C ILE A 2 4.67 10.43 6.61
N THR A 3 4.12 10.52 5.39
CA THR A 3 2.68 10.65 5.16
C THR A 3 2.18 9.51 4.28
N MET A 4 0.90 9.18 4.42
CA MET A 4 0.22 8.30 3.49
C MET A 4 0.32 8.88 2.06
N SER A 5 0.52 8.00 1.08
CA SER A 5 0.58 8.35 -0.34
C SER A 5 -0.22 7.32 -1.12
N GLU A 6 -0.61 7.63 -2.36
CA GLU A 6 -1.31 6.68 -3.24
C GLU A 6 -0.59 5.34 -3.36
N GLU A 7 0.74 5.36 -3.38
CA GLU A 7 1.54 4.13 -3.42
C GLU A 7 1.49 3.31 -2.12
N TRP A 8 1.40 3.98 -0.97
CA TRP A 8 1.17 3.25 0.29
C TRP A 8 -0.18 2.54 0.27
N VAL A 9 -1.19 3.19 -0.31
CA VAL A 9 -2.54 2.63 -0.44
C VAL A 9 -2.55 1.46 -1.43
N SER A 10 -1.83 1.55 -2.55
CA SER A 10 -1.74 0.44 -3.50
C SER A 10 -1.08 -0.80 -2.92
N LEU A 11 0.02 -0.63 -2.20
CA LEU A 11 0.71 -1.74 -1.53
C LEU A 11 -0.18 -2.39 -0.47
N TRP A 12 -0.94 -1.57 0.27
CA TRP A 12 -1.91 -2.08 1.23
C TRP A 12 -3.08 -2.83 0.58
N TYR A 13 -3.69 -2.25 -0.46
CA TYR A 13 -4.73 -2.91 -1.28
C TYR A 13 -4.24 -4.28 -1.75
N ARG A 14 -3.02 -4.31 -2.27
CA ARG A 14 -2.41 -5.55 -2.75
C ARG A 14 -2.24 -6.58 -1.63
N CYS A 15 -1.82 -6.18 -0.44
CA CYS A 15 -1.78 -7.08 0.72
C CYS A 15 -3.18 -7.57 1.13
N MET A 16 -4.20 -6.71 1.08
CA MET A 16 -5.59 -7.08 1.39
C MET A 16 -6.16 -8.14 0.44
N THR A 17 -5.87 -8.05 -0.87
CA THR A 17 -6.32 -9.06 -1.85
C THR A 17 -5.76 -10.46 -1.62
N TRP A 18 -4.68 -10.58 -0.83
CA TRP A 18 -4.06 -11.85 -0.45
C TRP A 18 -4.48 -12.34 0.95
N ASN A 19 -5.27 -11.55 1.67
CA ASN A 19 -5.80 -11.92 2.98
C ASN A 19 -7.02 -12.84 2.82
N ILE A 20 -6.91 -14.10 3.25
CA ILE A 20 -7.98 -15.11 3.10
C ILE A 20 -9.17 -14.76 3.99
N ASP A 21 -8.92 -14.27 5.21
CA ASP A 21 -10.00 -13.95 6.16
C ASP A 21 -10.87 -12.81 5.62
N TYR A 22 -10.26 -11.79 5.01
CA TYR A 22 -11.01 -10.72 4.35
C TYR A 22 -11.84 -11.26 3.19
N GLY A 23 -11.23 -12.07 2.32
CA GLY A 23 -11.98 -12.73 1.23
C GLY A 23 -13.09 -13.65 1.73
N MET A 24 -12.91 -14.33 2.86
CA MET A 24 -13.96 -15.11 3.52
C MET A 24 -15.09 -14.21 4.01
N TYR A 25 -14.77 -13.06 4.59
CA TYR A 25 -15.76 -12.08 5.03
C TYR A 25 -16.57 -11.52 3.87
N CYS A 26 -15.93 -11.10 2.77
CA CYS A 26 -16.62 -10.64 1.56
C CYS A 26 -17.61 -11.70 1.03
N ARG A 27 -17.18 -12.97 0.93
CA ARG A 27 -18.05 -14.07 0.50
C ARG A 27 -19.21 -14.30 1.47
N ALA A 28 -18.97 -14.25 2.78
CA ALA A 28 -20.02 -14.39 3.78
C ALA A 28 -21.05 -13.25 3.70
N ARG A 29 -20.60 -12.01 3.46
CA ARG A 29 -21.47 -10.85 3.23
C ARG A 29 -22.33 -11.02 1.98
N ALA A 30 -21.73 -11.42 0.86
CA ALA A 30 -22.45 -11.67 -0.39
C ALA A 30 -23.48 -12.81 -0.27
N ALA A 31 -23.18 -13.85 0.52
CA ALA A 31 -24.07 -14.98 0.77
C ALA A 31 -25.10 -14.73 1.90
N VAL A 32 -25.07 -13.57 2.56
CA VAL A 32 -25.89 -13.24 3.75
C VAL A 32 -25.69 -14.27 4.88
N ASP A 33 -24.48 -14.82 5.01
CA ASP A 33 -24.11 -15.73 6.10
C ASP A 33 -23.76 -14.93 7.36
N GLU A 34 -24.79 -14.60 8.15
CA GLU A 34 -24.63 -13.86 9.40
C GLU A 34 -23.74 -14.56 10.42
N THR A 35 -23.70 -15.89 10.40
CA THR A 35 -22.94 -16.66 11.40
C THR A 35 -21.44 -16.47 11.16
N THR A 36 -21.00 -16.66 9.92
CA THR A 36 -19.60 -16.44 9.54
C THR A 36 -19.21 -14.97 9.68
N CYS A 37 -20.09 -14.03 9.31
CA CYS A 37 -19.83 -12.60 9.50
C CYS A 37 -19.58 -12.25 10.96
N LYS A 38 -20.46 -12.68 11.88
CA LYS A 38 -20.32 -12.42 13.33
C LYS A 38 -19.05 -13.04 13.91
N GLN A 39 -18.67 -14.24 13.47
CA GLN A 39 -17.43 -14.88 13.92
C GLN A 39 -16.19 -14.10 13.46
N LEU A 40 -16.15 -13.66 12.21
CA LEU A 40 -15.05 -12.88 11.66
C LEU A 40 -14.99 -11.46 12.24
N GLU A 41 -16.13 -10.81 12.47
CA GLU A 41 -16.19 -9.51 13.17
C GLU A 41 -15.70 -9.60 14.62
N ALA A 42 -16.01 -10.70 15.31
CA ALA A 42 -15.49 -10.95 16.66
C ALA A 42 -13.96 -11.19 16.64
N LYS A 43 -13.44 -11.86 15.61
CA LYS A 43 -12.00 -12.13 15.46
C LYS A 43 -11.21 -10.90 14.98
N PHE A 44 -11.79 -10.09 14.10
CA PHE A 44 -11.14 -8.98 13.40
C PHE A 44 -11.91 -7.67 13.63
N PRO A 45 -11.65 -6.97 14.75
CA PRO A 45 -12.25 -5.67 15.00
C PRO A 45 -11.95 -4.69 13.86
N GLY A 46 -13.01 -4.16 13.24
CA GLY A 46 -12.91 -3.21 12.11
C GLY A 46 -13.04 -3.85 10.71
N ILE A 47 -13.18 -5.17 10.59
CA ILE A 47 -13.37 -5.82 9.29
C ILE A 47 -14.65 -5.34 8.57
N ALA A 48 -15.73 -5.08 9.33
CA ALA A 48 -16.97 -4.53 8.80
C ALA A 48 -16.79 -3.09 8.28
N ASP A 49 -15.96 -2.28 8.96
CA ASP A 49 -15.67 -0.91 8.55
C ASP A 49 -14.85 -0.89 7.26
N ILE A 50 -13.84 -1.78 7.16
CA ILE A 50 -13.03 -1.97 5.95
C ILE A 50 -13.92 -2.42 4.79
N TYR A 51 -14.81 -3.39 5.02
CA TYR A 51 -15.76 -3.83 4.00
C TYR A 51 -16.72 -2.71 3.58
N THR A 52 -17.18 -1.87 4.52
CA THR A 52 -18.03 -0.71 4.19
C THR A 52 -17.31 0.29 3.28
N ASP A 53 -16.02 0.51 3.52
CA ASP A 53 -15.23 1.49 2.77
C ASP A 53 -14.78 0.97 1.40
N PHE A 54 -14.46 -0.33 1.29
CA PHE A 54 -13.81 -0.89 0.11
C PHE A 54 -14.63 -1.91 -0.65
N ASP A 55 -15.66 -2.47 -0.03
CA ASP A 55 -16.42 -3.62 -0.53
C ASP A 55 -15.51 -4.83 -0.82
N GLU A 56 -15.98 -5.75 -1.66
CA GLU A 56 -15.15 -6.80 -2.23
C GLU A 56 -13.98 -6.19 -3.00
N LEU A 57 -12.77 -6.66 -2.68
CA LEU A 57 -11.56 -6.27 -3.38
C LEU A 57 -11.30 -7.26 -4.51
N ASP A 58 -11.34 -6.75 -5.74
CA ASP A 58 -10.89 -7.49 -6.92
C ASP A 58 -9.37 -7.67 -6.91
N LYS A 59 -8.87 -8.49 -7.85
CA LYS A 59 -7.43 -8.66 -8.08
C LYS A 59 -6.75 -7.31 -8.33
N TRP A 60 -5.49 -7.20 -7.90
CA TRP A 60 -4.63 -6.06 -8.22
C TRP A 60 -4.55 -5.86 -9.76
N PRO A 61 -4.77 -4.64 -10.29
CA PRO A 61 -4.72 -4.40 -11.72
C PRO A 61 -3.33 -4.64 -12.30
N GLU A 62 -3.27 -5.28 -13.48
CA GLU A 62 -2.02 -5.64 -14.16
C GLU A 62 -1.18 -4.40 -14.53
N ASP A 63 -1.83 -3.30 -14.93
CA ASP A 63 -1.16 -2.04 -15.27
C ASP A 63 -0.83 -1.16 -14.03
N GLY A 64 -1.05 -1.69 -12.82
CA GLY A 64 -0.72 -1.03 -11.55
C GLY A 64 -1.43 0.32 -11.35
N LEU A 65 -0.69 1.28 -10.80
CA LEU A 65 -1.20 2.61 -10.42
C LEU A 65 -1.71 3.45 -11.61
N GLN A 66 -1.25 3.17 -12.83
CA GLN A 66 -1.69 3.92 -14.02
C GLN A 66 -2.98 3.36 -14.63
N SER A 67 -3.44 2.20 -14.15
CA SER A 67 -4.65 1.57 -14.65
C SER A 67 -5.89 2.44 -14.37
N GLU A 68 -6.83 2.43 -15.32
CA GLU A 68 -8.13 3.06 -15.13
C GLU A 68 -8.91 2.39 -13.98
N GLN A 69 -8.76 1.07 -13.83
CA GLN A 69 -9.35 0.30 -12.74
C GLN A 69 -8.88 0.81 -11.36
N TRP A 70 -7.58 1.02 -11.17
CA TRP A 70 -7.06 1.59 -9.93
C TRP A 70 -7.61 2.98 -9.67
N ARG A 71 -7.59 3.86 -10.68
CA ARG A 71 -8.08 5.25 -10.55
C ARG A 71 -9.55 5.30 -10.16
N ASN A 72 -10.39 4.48 -10.81
CA ASN A 72 -11.81 4.38 -10.53
C ASN A 72 -12.09 3.84 -9.12
N TRP A 73 -11.22 2.97 -8.60
CA TRP A 73 -11.33 2.50 -7.22
C TRP A 73 -10.83 3.54 -6.21
N PHE A 74 -9.68 4.17 -6.46
CA PHE A 74 -8.95 5.01 -5.53
C PHE A 74 -9.54 6.42 -5.39
N GLU A 75 -9.86 7.10 -6.49
CA GLU A 75 -10.29 8.51 -6.44
C GLU A 75 -11.52 8.76 -5.57
N PRO A 76 -12.61 7.94 -5.65
CA PRO A 76 -13.75 8.10 -4.76
C PRO A 76 -13.43 7.87 -3.27
N ARG A 77 -12.31 7.19 -2.98
CA ARG A 77 -11.89 6.76 -1.64
C ARG A 77 -10.69 7.54 -1.12
N ARG A 78 -10.16 8.47 -1.91
CA ARG A 78 -8.89 9.17 -1.62
C ARG A 78 -8.91 9.88 -0.26
N GLU A 79 -10.06 10.44 0.13
CA GLU A 79 -10.25 11.13 1.42
C GLU A 79 -10.07 10.22 2.64
N LEU A 80 -10.25 8.90 2.48
CA LEU A 80 -10.02 7.93 3.56
C LEU A 80 -8.54 7.83 3.95
N PHE A 81 -7.64 8.21 3.04
CA PHE A 81 -6.19 8.02 3.18
C PHE A 81 -5.40 9.32 3.25
N MET A 82 -5.88 10.36 2.56
CA MET A 82 -5.13 11.60 2.38
C MET A 82 -6.06 12.82 2.45
N PRO A 83 -5.59 13.95 3.01
CA PRO A 83 -6.31 15.21 2.89
C PRO A 83 -6.55 15.55 1.42
N GLN A 84 -7.79 15.86 1.06
CA GLN A 84 -8.13 16.31 -0.28
C GLN A 84 -7.91 17.82 -0.39
N ILE A 85 -7.12 18.22 -1.39
CA ILE A 85 -7.06 19.60 -1.85
C ILE A 85 -7.83 19.60 -3.18
N GLY A 86 -8.97 20.29 -3.21
CA GLY A 86 -9.79 20.44 -4.40
C GLY A 86 -9.79 21.89 -4.86
N GLU A 87 -9.74 22.09 -6.17
CA GLU A 87 -10.03 23.39 -6.77
C GLU A 87 -11.54 23.58 -6.86
N VAL A 88 -12.03 24.74 -6.41
CA VAL A 88 -13.43 25.12 -6.55
C VAL A 88 -13.58 25.92 -7.83
N ILE A 89 -14.01 25.25 -8.90
CA ILE A 89 -14.19 25.86 -10.23
C ILE A 89 -15.36 26.85 -10.23
N THR A 90 -16.44 26.54 -9.50
CA THR A 90 -17.65 27.36 -9.40
C THR A 90 -17.88 27.79 -7.94
N PRO A 91 -17.35 28.95 -7.50
CA PRO A 91 -17.48 29.39 -6.10
C PRO A 91 -18.93 29.50 -5.61
N THR A 92 -19.87 29.82 -6.50
CA THR A 92 -21.28 29.96 -6.17
C THR A 92 -21.98 28.62 -5.85
N GLU A 93 -21.41 27.51 -6.28
CA GLU A 93 -21.91 26.15 -6.00
C GLU A 93 -21.17 25.49 -4.84
N HIS A 94 -20.20 26.18 -4.23
CA HIS A 94 -19.42 25.65 -3.13
C HIS A 94 -20.27 25.46 -1.88
N VAL A 95 -20.36 24.21 -1.41
CA VAL A 95 -20.95 23.88 -0.12
C VAL A 95 -19.84 23.87 0.92
N ALA A 96 -19.94 24.78 1.90
CA ALA A 96 -18.99 24.84 3.00
C ALA A 96 -18.93 23.49 3.75
N LYS A 97 -17.74 22.91 3.83
CA LYS A 97 -17.47 21.70 4.60
C LYS A 97 -16.73 22.06 5.89
N GLN A 98 -17.10 21.41 6.98
CA GLN A 98 -16.42 21.60 8.26
C GLN A 98 -14.91 21.33 8.12
N GLY A 99 -14.09 22.18 8.73
CA GLY A 99 -12.63 22.06 8.66
C GLY A 99 -11.97 22.47 7.35
N HIS A 100 -12.75 22.94 6.38
CA HIS A 100 -12.25 23.50 5.14
C HIS A 100 -12.43 25.02 5.13
N VAL A 101 -11.55 25.72 4.42
CA VAL A 101 -11.66 27.16 4.18
C VAL A 101 -11.62 27.41 2.69
N LEU A 102 -12.59 28.17 2.18
CA LEU A 102 -12.55 28.69 0.82
C LEU A 102 -11.62 29.91 0.82
N LEU A 103 -10.60 29.88 -0.03
CA LEU A 103 -9.65 30.98 -0.22
C LEU A 103 -10.03 31.74 -1.48
N ASP A 104 -10.47 32.98 -1.33
CA ASP A 104 -10.56 33.97 -2.39
C ASP A 104 -9.38 34.94 -2.20
N LEU A 105 -8.31 34.72 -2.96
CA LEU A 105 -7.05 35.46 -2.83
C LEU A 105 -6.62 35.99 -4.20
N PRO A 106 -6.21 37.28 -4.30
CA PRO A 106 -5.68 37.82 -5.53
C PRO A 106 -4.33 37.18 -5.86
N LEU A 107 -4.10 36.86 -7.14
CA LEU A 107 -2.78 36.49 -7.62
C LEU A 107 -1.90 37.74 -7.70
N LEU A 108 -0.77 37.72 -7.00
CA LEU A 108 0.20 38.81 -7.00
C LEU A 108 1.19 38.67 -8.16
N ALA A 109 2.05 39.68 -8.34
CA ALA A 109 2.98 39.75 -9.47
C ALA A 109 3.92 38.53 -9.58
N ASN A 110 4.14 37.81 -8.47
CA ASN A 110 4.88 36.56 -8.45
C ASN A 110 4.26 35.55 -7.44
N GLN A 111 4.69 34.29 -7.57
CA GLN A 111 4.23 33.19 -6.74
C GLN A 111 4.59 33.38 -5.26
N ALA A 112 5.81 33.85 -4.96
CA ALA A 112 6.28 33.99 -3.59
C ALA A 112 5.43 34.99 -2.79
N ASP A 113 5.07 36.12 -3.40
CA ASP A 113 4.20 37.11 -2.77
C ASP A 113 2.80 36.53 -2.51
N THR A 114 2.27 35.75 -3.46
CA THR A 114 0.96 35.10 -3.31
C THR A 114 0.97 34.05 -2.20
N GLU A 115 2.04 33.26 -2.10
CA GLU A 115 2.25 32.29 -1.01
C GLU A 115 2.34 32.97 0.36
N GLU A 116 3.03 34.11 0.45
CA GLU A 116 3.10 34.89 1.68
C GLU A 116 1.72 35.38 2.10
N LEU A 117 0.92 35.89 1.16
CA LEU A 117 -0.45 36.33 1.42
C LEU A 117 -1.33 35.18 1.93
N VAL A 118 -1.24 33.99 1.32
CA VAL A 118 -1.94 32.77 1.78
C VAL A 118 -1.52 32.43 3.22
N GLN A 119 -0.22 32.43 3.51
CA GLN A 119 0.30 32.11 4.84
C GLN A 119 -0.18 33.10 5.90
N GLN A 120 -0.19 34.40 5.60
CA GLN A 120 -0.68 35.45 6.49
C GLN A 120 -2.17 35.30 6.78
N TYR A 121 -2.98 35.00 5.76
CA TYR A 121 -4.40 34.72 5.92
C TYR A 121 -4.63 33.51 6.81
N LEU A 122 -3.98 32.39 6.52
CA LEU A 122 -4.12 31.16 7.31
C LEU A 122 -3.68 31.37 8.76
N LYS A 123 -2.56 32.06 9.00
CA LYS A 123 -2.09 32.39 10.36
C LYS A 123 -3.15 33.17 11.15
N SER A 124 -3.81 34.13 10.50
CA SER A 124 -4.89 34.92 11.10
C SER A 124 -6.14 34.07 11.35
N TYR A 125 -6.45 33.13 10.44
CA TYR A 125 -7.57 32.20 10.57
C TYR A 125 -7.39 31.24 11.75
N TYR A 126 -6.21 30.62 11.88
CA TYR A 126 -5.89 29.70 12.99
C TYR A 126 -5.83 30.39 14.35
N ALA A 127 -5.65 31.71 14.41
CA ALA A 127 -5.70 32.48 15.65
C ALA A 127 -7.13 32.72 16.19
N LYS A 128 -8.18 32.45 15.38
CA LYS A 128 -9.57 32.63 15.80
C LYS A 128 -10.00 31.52 16.77
N PRO A 129 -10.70 31.85 17.88
CA PRO A 129 -11.27 30.84 18.76
C PRO A 129 -12.37 30.05 18.04
N GLY A 130 -12.48 28.75 18.34
CA GLY A 130 -13.54 27.90 17.79
C GLY A 130 -13.25 27.31 16.40
N PHE A 131 -12.01 27.37 15.91
CA PHE A 131 -11.60 26.61 14.74
C PHE A 131 -11.79 25.10 14.97
N ILE A 132 -12.40 24.43 13.98
CA ILE A 132 -12.56 22.99 13.97
C ILE A 132 -11.74 22.47 12.78
N PRO A 133 -10.72 21.61 12.98
CA PRO A 133 -9.95 21.04 11.89
C PRO A 133 -10.80 20.08 11.04
N ALA A 134 -10.36 19.85 9.80
CA ALA A 134 -10.90 18.76 9.00
C ALA A 134 -10.68 17.43 9.73
N ALA A 135 -11.58 16.47 9.50
CA ALA A 135 -11.38 15.12 9.99
C ALA A 135 -10.04 14.58 9.48
N ALA A 136 -9.28 13.94 10.37
CA ALA A 136 -8.08 13.23 9.95
C ALA A 136 -8.48 12.07 9.02
N PRO A 137 -7.62 11.70 8.05
CA PRO A 137 -7.84 10.49 7.26
C PRO A 137 -8.10 9.29 8.17
N LYS A 138 -9.03 8.42 7.77
CA LYS A 138 -9.41 7.22 8.54
C LYS A 138 -8.24 6.23 8.63
N TYR A 139 -7.52 6.05 7.52
CA TYR A 139 -6.37 5.14 7.43
C TYR A 139 -5.07 5.94 7.36
N ASN A 140 -4.19 5.68 8.32
CA ASN A 140 -2.88 6.31 8.42
C ASN A 140 -1.79 5.25 8.50
N LEU A 141 -0.56 5.69 8.25
CA LEU A 141 0.58 4.80 8.39
C LEU A 141 0.74 4.38 9.85
N HIS A 142 0.95 3.08 10.07
CA HIS A 142 1.16 2.54 11.39
C HIS A 142 2.58 2.85 11.88
N LEU A 143 2.68 3.49 13.04
CA LEU A 143 3.94 3.86 13.67
C LEU A 143 4.07 3.15 15.02
N THR A 144 5.22 2.51 15.24
CA THR A 144 5.64 1.96 16.52
C THR A 144 6.82 2.80 17.02
N ASP A 145 6.67 3.40 18.20
CA ASP A 145 7.67 4.32 18.77
C ASP A 145 8.07 5.46 17.80
N GLY A 146 7.09 5.97 17.05
CA GLY A 146 7.27 7.05 16.07
C GLY A 146 7.97 6.64 14.77
N LYS A 147 8.17 5.34 14.54
CA LYS A 147 8.83 4.81 13.33
C LYS A 147 7.94 3.81 12.61
N LEU A 148 8.06 3.77 11.28
CA LEU A 148 7.45 2.69 10.50
C LEU A 148 8.16 1.37 10.82
N ALA A 149 7.39 0.28 10.88
CA ALA A 149 7.97 -1.05 11.02
C ALA A 149 8.78 -1.48 9.79
N LEU A 150 8.35 -1.05 8.59
CA LEU A 150 9.06 -1.20 7.33
C LEU A 150 8.98 0.11 6.54
N ASN A 151 10.08 0.50 5.89
CA ASN A 151 10.05 1.64 4.99
C ASN A 151 9.39 1.28 3.64
N LEU A 152 9.07 2.29 2.82
CA LEU A 152 8.40 2.10 1.53
C LEU A 152 9.16 1.15 0.58
N LYS A 153 10.50 1.22 0.55
CA LYS A 153 11.33 0.34 -0.27
C LYS A 153 11.22 -1.11 0.18
N GLU A 154 11.21 -1.37 1.48
CA GLU A 154 11.05 -2.73 2.03
C GLU A 154 9.67 -3.31 1.76
N VAL A 155 8.62 -2.49 1.81
CA VAL A 155 7.26 -2.92 1.48
C VAL A 155 7.11 -3.19 -0.02
N ARG A 156 7.67 -2.35 -0.89
CA ARG A 156 7.75 -2.62 -2.34
C ARG A 156 8.45 -3.96 -2.61
N GLN A 157 9.62 -4.18 -2.01
CA GLN A 157 10.37 -5.43 -2.14
C GLN A 157 9.54 -6.64 -1.68
N ALA A 158 8.82 -6.52 -0.55
CA ALA A 158 7.94 -7.55 -0.05
C ALA A 158 6.83 -7.88 -1.07
N CYS A 159 6.14 -6.87 -1.58
CA CYS A 159 5.11 -7.03 -2.61
C CYS A 159 5.69 -7.67 -3.88
N VAL A 160 6.71 -7.10 -4.53
CA VAL A 160 7.33 -7.65 -5.76
C VAL A 160 7.76 -9.11 -5.56
N SER A 161 8.30 -9.47 -4.39
CA SER A 161 8.72 -10.86 -4.10
C SER A 161 7.59 -11.90 -4.11
N ALA A 162 6.33 -11.45 -4.00
CA ALA A 162 5.14 -12.28 -3.96
C ALA A 162 4.28 -12.24 -5.24
N GLU A 163 4.49 -11.29 -6.16
CA GLU A 163 3.81 -11.29 -7.47
C GLU A 163 4.30 -12.43 -8.36
N HIS A 164 5.62 -12.69 -8.29
CA HIS A 164 6.33 -13.59 -9.19
C HIS A 164 6.69 -14.94 -8.53
N SER A 165 6.11 -15.26 -7.37
CA SER A 165 6.30 -16.57 -6.71
C SER A 165 5.82 -17.74 -7.57
N TYR A 166 4.78 -17.54 -8.40
CA TYR A 166 4.17 -18.59 -9.23
C TYR A 166 4.98 -19.08 -10.42
N ALA A 167 5.98 -18.32 -10.85
CA ALA A 167 6.77 -18.75 -12.00
C ALA A 167 7.80 -19.83 -11.62
N TYR A 168 8.08 -20.05 -10.32
CA TYR A 168 9.27 -20.84 -9.94
C TYR A 168 9.18 -21.73 -8.70
N PHE A 169 8.05 -21.74 -7.96
CA PHE A 169 7.86 -22.63 -6.81
C PHE A 169 6.42 -23.16 -6.81
N SER A 170 6.22 -24.40 -7.22
CA SER A 170 5.07 -25.18 -6.74
C SER A 170 5.61 -26.24 -5.78
N ASP A 171 4.84 -26.56 -4.75
CA ASP A 171 5.17 -27.60 -3.77
C ASP A 171 5.36 -29.01 -4.41
N ASP A 172 5.06 -29.15 -5.72
CA ASP A 172 5.20 -30.37 -6.54
C ASP A 172 6.11 -30.17 -7.77
N ALA A 173 6.91 -29.10 -7.83
CA ALA A 173 7.72 -28.82 -9.02
C ALA A 173 8.94 -29.76 -9.10
N ASP A 174 8.92 -30.66 -10.07
CA ASP A 174 10.14 -31.15 -10.70
C ASP A 174 11.08 -29.96 -10.96
N GLU A 175 12.24 -30.03 -10.33
CA GLU A 175 13.20 -28.96 -10.12
C GLU A 175 13.51 -28.10 -11.37
N ILE A 176 12.83 -26.96 -11.51
CA ILE A 176 13.64 -25.75 -11.66
C ILE A 176 14.30 -25.58 -10.29
N GLY A 177 15.48 -26.19 -10.10
CA GLY A 177 16.13 -26.21 -8.79
C GLY A 177 16.14 -24.81 -8.20
N PHE A 178 15.87 -24.67 -6.89
CA PHE A 178 15.73 -23.38 -6.18
C PHE A 178 16.74 -22.31 -6.63
N LYS A 179 17.95 -22.74 -7.00
CA LYS A 179 18.98 -21.91 -7.60
C LYS A 179 18.58 -21.18 -8.88
N LYS A 180 17.97 -21.88 -9.83
CA LYS A 180 17.50 -21.33 -11.10
C LYS A 180 16.31 -20.40 -10.88
N ALA A 181 15.40 -20.73 -9.96
CA ALA A 181 14.29 -19.86 -9.56
C ALA A 181 14.75 -18.50 -9.03
N VAL A 182 15.67 -18.50 -8.06
CA VAL A 182 16.26 -17.27 -7.52
C VAL A 182 17.01 -16.51 -8.61
N THR A 183 17.76 -17.21 -9.47
CA THR A 183 18.51 -16.58 -10.56
C THR A 183 17.59 -15.87 -11.56
N GLU A 184 16.51 -16.51 -11.99
CA GLU A 184 15.54 -15.89 -12.90
C GLU A 184 14.80 -14.73 -12.24
N PHE A 185 14.41 -14.84 -10.97
CA PHE A 185 13.81 -13.73 -10.23
C PHE A 185 14.75 -12.52 -10.20
N VAL A 186 16.02 -12.73 -9.85
CA VAL A 186 17.02 -11.64 -9.82
C VAL A 186 17.21 -11.06 -11.21
N ARG A 187 17.29 -11.89 -12.26
CA ARG A 187 17.45 -11.40 -13.64
C ARG A 187 16.34 -10.43 -14.06
N HIS A 188 15.10 -10.72 -13.67
CA HIS A 188 13.94 -9.91 -14.06
C HIS A 188 13.67 -8.72 -13.13
N HIS A 189 13.96 -8.85 -11.83
CA HIS A 189 13.49 -7.88 -10.83
C HIS A 189 14.60 -7.23 -10.00
N ILE A 190 15.88 -7.47 -10.28
CA ILE A 190 16.97 -6.87 -9.49
C ILE A 190 16.84 -5.34 -9.40
N ASP A 191 16.44 -4.68 -10.49
CA ASP A 191 16.31 -3.23 -10.56
C ASP A 191 15.05 -2.76 -9.81
N ASP A 192 13.91 -3.45 -9.95
CA ASP A 192 12.66 -3.20 -9.20
C ASP A 192 12.86 -3.35 -7.69
N MET A 193 13.68 -4.32 -7.30
CA MET A 193 14.04 -4.56 -5.91
C MET A 193 15.04 -3.52 -5.38
N GLY A 194 15.59 -2.66 -6.24
CA GLY A 194 16.66 -1.71 -5.91
C GLY A 194 17.89 -2.43 -5.34
N TRP A 195 18.17 -3.61 -5.86
CA TRP A 195 19.36 -4.42 -5.59
C TRP A 195 20.39 -4.16 -6.69
N SER A 196 21.64 -4.52 -6.44
CA SER A 196 22.72 -4.26 -7.40
C SER A 196 23.69 -5.44 -7.44
N LEU A 197 24.29 -5.60 -8.61
CA LEU A 197 25.41 -6.48 -8.87
C LEU A 197 26.56 -5.62 -9.41
N ASP A 198 27.80 -6.07 -9.22
CA ASP A 198 28.90 -5.50 -9.99
C ASP A 198 28.73 -5.79 -11.49
N GLU A 199 29.40 -5.03 -12.34
CA GLU A 199 29.26 -5.11 -13.80
C GLU A 199 29.53 -6.52 -14.34
N LYS A 200 30.52 -7.22 -13.78
CA LYS A 200 30.90 -8.57 -14.21
C LYS A 200 29.82 -9.59 -13.84
N ALA A 201 29.26 -9.49 -12.64
CA ALA A 201 28.18 -10.35 -12.16
C ALA A 201 26.85 -10.06 -12.88
N ARG A 202 26.55 -8.79 -13.19
CA ARG A 202 25.37 -8.43 -13.98
C ARG A 202 25.47 -8.99 -15.40
N LYS A 203 26.62 -8.83 -16.06
CA LYS A 203 26.87 -9.42 -17.39
C LYS A 203 26.73 -10.95 -17.38
N LEU A 204 27.25 -11.61 -16.35
CA LEU A 204 27.10 -13.06 -16.19
C LEU A 204 25.64 -13.50 -16.02
N LEU A 205 24.85 -12.72 -15.26
CA LEU A 205 23.43 -12.96 -15.06
C LEU A 205 22.65 -12.79 -16.38
N ASP A 206 22.89 -11.71 -17.10
CA ASP A 206 22.15 -11.35 -18.32
C ASP A 206 22.50 -12.29 -19.49
N GLU A 207 23.78 -12.61 -19.69
CA GLU A 207 24.23 -13.42 -20.83
C GLU A 207 24.15 -14.93 -20.58
N LYS A 208 24.40 -15.37 -19.35
CA LYS A 208 24.55 -16.80 -19.02
C LYS A 208 23.55 -17.32 -18.00
N HIS A 209 22.62 -16.50 -17.54
CA HIS A 209 21.58 -16.87 -16.58
C HIS A 209 22.20 -17.53 -15.33
N ARG A 210 23.27 -16.93 -14.82
CA ARG A 210 24.08 -17.50 -13.73
C ARG A 210 24.45 -16.46 -12.69
N LEU A 211 24.31 -16.85 -11.43
CA LEU A 211 24.87 -16.17 -10.28
C LEU A 211 26.02 -17.00 -9.70
N SER A 212 27.01 -16.32 -9.12
CA SER A 212 27.96 -16.98 -8.22
C SER A 212 27.21 -17.54 -7.01
N ASP A 213 27.78 -18.55 -6.34
CA ASP A 213 27.15 -19.17 -5.16
C ASP A 213 26.93 -18.16 -4.01
N GLU A 214 27.86 -17.21 -3.87
CA GLU A 214 27.76 -16.11 -2.91
C GLU A 214 26.60 -15.17 -3.24
N ASN A 215 26.52 -14.68 -4.48
CA ASN A 215 25.44 -13.78 -4.91
C ASN A 215 24.08 -14.49 -4.82
N HIS A 216 24.02 -15.75 -5.26
CA HIS A 216 22.84 -16.57 -5.15
C HIS A 216 22.37 -16.69 -3.69
N SER A 217 23.25 -17.07 -2.77
CA SER A 217 22.91 -17.24 -1.35
C SER A 217 22.45 -15.92 -0.71
N SER A 218 23.10 -14.81 -1.05
CA SER A 218 22.72 -13.46 -0.61
C SER A 218 21.32 -13.08 -1.09
N PHE A 219 21.02 -13.25 -2.39
CA PHE A 219 19.70 -12.92 -2.94
C PHE A 219 18.61 -13.86 -2.46
N ALA A 220 18.90 -15.15 -2.30
CA ALA A 220 17.98 -16.12 -1.71
C ALA A 220 17.55 -15.68 -0.30
N ALA A 221 18.49 -15.31 0.56
CA ALA A 221 18.20 -14.83 1.91
C ALA A 221 17.36 -13.53 1.89
N ARG A 222 17.67 -12.59 0.99
CA ARG A 222 16.89 -11.35 0.82
C ARG A 222 15.47 -11.63 0.34
N LEU A 223 15.31 -12.56 -0.60
CA LEU A 223 14.01 -12.97 -1.13
C LEU A 223 13.16 -13.64 -0.06
N THR A 224 13.72 -14.58 0.70
CA THR A 224 13.03 -15.23 1.83
C THR A 224 12.58 -14.22 2.87
N ARG A 225 13.41 -13.24 3.23
CA ARG A 225 13.03 -12.17 4.15
C ARG A 225 11.88 -11.31 3.60
N SER A 226 11.96 -10.91 2.33
CA SER A 226 10.94 -10.10 1.66
C SER A 226 9.58 -10.82 1.65
N ARG A 227 9.59 -12.13 1.38
CA ARG A 227 8.39 -12.98 1.44
C ARG A 227 7.80 -13.05 2.84
N ARG A 228 8.63 -13.23 3.87
CA ARG A 228 8.17 -13.21 5.27
C ARG A 228 7.52 -11.87 5.63
N HIS A 229 8.11 -10.76 5.20
CA HIS A 229 7.51 -9.44 5.38
C HIS A 229 6.16 -9.36 4.67
N PHE A 230 6.05 -9.83 3.42
CA PHE A 230 4.78 -9.83 2.68
C PHE A 230 3.69 -10.60 3.42
N VAL A 231 4.00 -11.80 3.93
CA VAL A 231 3.03 -12.60 4.72
C VAL A 231 2.55 -11.81 5.93
N ALA A 232 3.47 -11.20 6.68
CA ALA A 232 3.15 -10.43 7.87
C ALA A 232 2.28 -9.20 7.53
N LEU A 233 2.59 -8.50 6.44
CA LEU A 233 1.81 -7.37 5.93
C LEU A 233 0.39 -7.81 5.54
N CYS A 234 0.23 -8.91 4.79
CA CYS A 234 -1.08 -9.43 4.40
C CYS A 234 -1.93 -9.82 5.61
N ARG A 235 -1.33 -10.46 6.62
CA ARG A 235 -2.03 -10.81 7.87
C ARG A 235 -2.58 -9.59 8.59
N ASN A 236 -1.78 -8.53 8.67
CA ASN A 236 -2.14 -7.34 9.42
C ASN A 236 -2.97 -6.32 8.63
N ALA A 237 -3.02 -6.42 7.31
CA ALA A 237 -3.74 -5.48 6.46
C ALA A 237 -5.23 -5.34 6.86
N ILE A 238 -5.86 -6.44 7.28
CA ILE A 238 -7.27 -6.51 7.74
C ILE A 238 -7.54 -5.73 9.04
N ARG A 239 -6.49 -5.22 9.70
CA ARG A 239 -6.61 -4.41 10.93
C ARG A 239 -6.70 -2.91 10.64
N GLY A 240 -6.69 -2.51 9.37
CA GLY A 240 -6.69 -1.09 8.97
C GLY A 240 -5.39 -0.37 9.35
N ARG A 241 -4.30 -1.11 9.53
CA ARG A 241 -2.97 -0.60 9.93
C ARG A 241 -1.95 -1.06 8.90
N PHE A 242 -1.15 -0.12 8.38
CA PHE A 242 -0.15 -0.45 7.38
C PHE A 242 1.02 0.54 7.40
N PRO A 243 2.28 0.11 7.22
CA PRO A 243 2.76 -1.26 7.28
C PRO A 243 2.80 -1.78 8.73
N ASP A 244 2.38 -3.02 8.94
CA ASP A 244 2.44 -3.69 10.23
C ASP A 244 2.92 -5.14 10.04
N VAL A 245 3.96 -5.50 10.80
CA VAL A 245 4.58 -6.83 10.79
C VAL A 245 4.53 -7.50 12.16
N SER A 246 3.74 -6.97 13.09
CA SER A 246 3.50 -7.59 14.38
C SER A 246 2.89 -8.98 14.22
N GLU A 247 3.17 -9.85 15.19
CA GLU A 247 2.58 -11.19 15.21
C GLU A 247 1.06 -11.09 15.30
N PHE A 248 0.38 -11.71 14.34
CA PHE A 248 -1.07 -11.68 14.24
C PHE A 248 -1.58 -12.95 13.59
N ASP A 249 -2.65 -13.52 14.14
CA ASP A 249 -3.25 -14.75 13.62
C ASP A 249 -4.31 -14.45 12.56
N SER A 250 -3.88 -14.49 11.29
CA SER A 250 -4.73 -14.37 10.11
C SER A 250 -4.24 -15.31 9.01
N LEU A 251 -5.18 -15.85 8.24
CA LEU A 251 -4.95 -16.68 7.09
C LEU A 251 -4.61 -15.83 5.88
N VAL A 252 -3.50 -16.18 5.22
CA VAL A 252 -3.03 -15.56 3.97
C VAL A 252 -2.86 -16.68 2.95
N LEU A 253 -3.06 -16.37 1.68
CA LEU A 253 -2.81 -17.32 0.59
C LEU A 253 -1.38 -17.88 0.73
N LYS A 254 -1.28 -19.18 1.04
CA LYS A 254 0.00 -19.89 1.24
C LYS A 254 0.77 -20.15 -0.05
N LYS A 255 0.37 -19.51 -1.13
CA LYS A 255 0.97 -19.65 -2.45
C LYS A 255 2.32 -18.90 -2.46
N PHE A 256 3.38 -19.56 -1.99
CA PHE A 256 4.76 -19.06 -2.02
C PHE A 256 5.67 -19.93 -2.86
#